data_AF-A0AAD5U3R5-F1
#
_entry.id   AF-A0AAD5U3R5-F1
#
_cell.length_a   1.000
_cell.length_b   1.000
_cell.length_c   1.000
_cell.angle_alpha   90.00
_cell.angle_beta   90.00
_cell.angle_gamma   90.00
#
_symmetry.space_group_name_H-M   'P 1'
#
loop_
_entity.id
_entity.type
_entity.pdbx_description
1 polymer ?
#
loop_
_entity_poly.entity_id
_entity_poly.type
_entity_poly.pdbx_seq_one_letter_code
_entity_poly.pdbx_strand_id
1 'polypeptide(L)'
;MNEEEKSKNKSKNKYISIGRAASISGLCQQTLRKLADTNKIANYKTPSGYRRYDVNSIMEMCTAFLFTESDVVRKSSKISRIERTNFIYTRVSSKKQLDDLSRQRTIL
;
A
#
# COMPACT_ATOMS: atom_id res chain seq x y z
N MET A 1 -30.55 34.36 -0.55
CA MET A 1 -29.88 34.20 0.76
C MET A 1 -29.94 32.72 1.12
N ASN A 2 -28.87 31.94 1.22
CA ASN A 2 -27.43 32.18 1.10
C ASN A 2 -26.78 30.91 0.49
N GLU A 3 -26.13 31.05 -0.66
CA GLU A 3 -25.27 30.03 -1.27
C GLU A 3 -23.85 30.00 -0.62
N GLU A 4 -23.72 30.53 0.60
CA GLU A 4 -22.44 30.93 1.20
C GLU A 4 -21.70 29.85 2.02
N GLU A 5 -22.18 28.60 2.07
CA GLU A 5 -21.40 27.52 2.70
C GLU A 5 -20.39 26.85 1.75
N LYS A 6 -20.13 27.43 0.57
CA LYS A 6 -19.00 27.10 -0.30
C LYS A 6 -17.75 27.90 0.06
N SER A 7 -17.14 27.69 1.23
CA SER A 7 -15.67 27.86 1.41
C SER A 7 -15.29 27.85 2.89
N LYS A 8 -14.94 26.68 3.45
CA LYS A 8 -14.11 26.61 4.68
C LYS A 8 -13.62 25.19 4.93
N ASN A 9 -12.75 24.70 4.04
CA ASN A 9 -11.65 23.74 4.33
C ASN A 9 -10.97 23.24 3.04
N LYS A 10 -10.55 24.16 2.17
CA LYS A 10 -9.77 23.83 0.96
C LYS A 10 -8.29 23.65 1.31
N SER A 11 -7.98 22.74 2.24
CA SER A 11 -6.66 22.10 2.19
C SER A 11 -6.67 21.25 0.93
N LYS A 12 -5.95 21.70 -0.10
CA LYS A 12 -6.09 21.22 -1.48
C LYS A 12 -5.66 19.75 -1.57
N ASN A 13 -6.58 18.80 -1.45
CA ASN A 13 -6.36 17.46 -2.01
C ASN A 13 -6.18 17.63 -3.51
N LYS A 14 -4.93 17.62 -3.95
CA LYS A 14 -4.53 17.88 -5.33
C LYS A 14 -4.82 16.63 -6.12
N TYR A 15 -5.92 16.61 -6.85
CA TYR A 15 -6.23 15.52 -7.75
C TYR A 15 -5.45 15.62 -9.06
N ILE A 16 -4.80 14.54 -9.46
CA ILE A 16 -3.90 14.49 -10.61
C ILE A 16 -4.37 13.50 -11.68
N SER A 17 -3.85 13.66 -12.91
CA SER A 17 -4.08 12.72 -14.00
C SER A 17 -3.30 11.42 -13.79
N ILE A 18 -3.70 10.36 -14.51
CA ILE A 18 -3.05 9.06 -14.44
C ILE A 18 -1.56 9.10 -14.81
N GLY A 19 -1.19 9.93 -15.78
CA GLY A 19 0.22 10.10 -16.20
C GLY A 19 1.06 10.70 -15.08
N ARG A 20 0.54 11.74 -14.41
CA ARG A 20 1.25 12.34 -13.28
C ARG A 20 1.32 11.39 -12.07
N ALA A 21 0.26 10.62 -11.84
CA ALA A 21 0.24 9.59 -10.79
C ALA A 21 1.30 8.51 -11.04
N ALA A 22 1.46 8.08 -12.29
CA ALA A 22 2.51 7.15 -12.69
C ALA A 22 3.91 7.73 -12.44
N SER A 23 4.14 8.99 -12.80
CA SER A 23 5.43 9.65 -12.52
C SER A 23 5.78 9.75 -11.04
N ILE A 24 4.79 9.89 -10.15
CA ILE A 24 5.03 10.02 -8.70
C ILE A 24 5.23 8.65 -8.05
N SER A 25 4.37 7.69 -8.38
CA SER A 25 4.38 6.35 -7.76
C SER A 25 5.40 5.40 -8.36
N GLY A 26 5.88 5.67 -9.58
CA GLY A 26 6.68 4.73 -10.36
C GLY A 26 5.89 3.53 -10.91
N LEU A 27 4.58 3.46 -10.66
CA LEU A 27 3.72 2.36 -11.13
C LEU A 27 3.24 2.63 -12.56
N CYS A 28 3.06 1.56 -13.33
CA CYS A 28 2.43 1.68 -14.64
C CYS A 28 0.95 2.08 -14.52
N GLN A 29 0.43 2.74 -15.56
CA GLN A 29 -0.94 3.22 -15.58
C GLN A 29 -1.98 2.10 -15.37
N GLN A 30 -1.71 0.89 -15.87
CA GLN A 30 -2.60 -0.24 -15.71
C GLN A 30 -2.73 -0.68 -14.25
N THR A 31 -1.61 -0.67 -13.51
CA THR A 31 -1.62 -0.94 -12.07
C THR A 31 -2.41 0.11 -11.32
N LEU A 32 -2.26 1.39 -11.66
CA LEU A 32 -3.05 2.47 -11.05
C LEU A 32 -4.55 2.34 -11.32
N ARG A 33 -4.96 1.86 -12.51
CA ARG A 33 -6.38 1.55 -12.80
C ARG A 33 -6.89 0.43 -11.90
N LYS A 34 -6.17 -0.69 -11.84
CA LYS A 34 -6.53 -1.84 -10.99
C LYS A 34 -6.62 -1.43 -9.52
N LEU A 35 -5.65 -0.67 -9.01
CA LEU A 35 -5.66 -0.19 -7.63
C LEU A 35 -6.86 0.69 -7.34
N ALA A 36 -7.22 1.59 -8.26
CA ALA A 36 -8.43 2.40 -8.16
C ALA A 36 -9.71 1.56 -8.20
N ASP A 37 -9.78 0.57 -9.08
CA ASP A 37 -10.95 -0.32 -9.19
C ASP A 37 -11.10 -1.20 -7.92
N THR A 38 -9.98 -1.55 -7.27
CA THR A 38 -9.97 -2.24 -5.95
C THR A 38 -10.14 -1.31 -4.75
N ASN A 39 -10.39 -0.01 -4.96
CA ASN A 39 -10.50 1.02 -3.92
C ASN A 39 -9.28 1.13 -2.98
N LYS A 40 -8.09 0.68 -3.42
CA LYS A 40 -6.84 0.82 -2.66
C LYS A 40 -6.26 2.23 -2.71
N ILE A 41 -6.62 2.99 -3.75
CA ILE A 41 -6.25 4.41 -3.89
C ILE A 41 -7.49 5.25 -4.16
N ALA A 42 -7.57 6.39 -3.47
CA ALA A 42 -8.68 7.32 -3.62
C ALA A 42 -8.67 7.93 -5.03
N ASN A 43 -9.82 7.83 -5.70
CA ASN A 43 -10.01 8.34 -7.05
C ASN A 43 -11.45 8.80 -7.27
N TYR A 44 -11.65 9.68 -8.23
CA TYR A 44 -12.98 10.03 -8.73
C TYR A 44 -12.99 10.09 -10.26
N LYS A 45 -14.18 9.97 -10.85
CA LYS A 45 -14.40 10.16 -12.28
C LYS A 45 -15.01 11.53 -12.53
N THR A 46 -14.42 12.28 -13.46
CA THR A 46 -15.03 13.51 -13.98
C THR A 46 -16.30 13.20 -14.77
N PRO A 47 -17.22 14.17 -14.97
CA PRO A 47 -18.38 13.98 -15.85
C PRO A 47 -18.01 13.52 -17.27
N SER A 48 -16.81 13.89 -17.74
CA SER A 48 -16.24 13.46 -19.01
C SER A 48 -15.66 12.02 -19.00
N GLY A 49 -15.72 11.29 -17.88
CA GLY A 49 -15.25 9.90 -17.78
C GLY A 49 -13.77 9.72 -17.41
N TYR A 50 -12.97 10.78 -17.35
CA TYR A 50 -11.56 10.69 -16.93
C TYR A 50 -11.42 10.41 -15.43
N ARG A 51 -10.52 9.49 -15.07
CA ARG A 51 -10.11 9.21 -13.69
C ARG A 51 -9.12 10.25 -13.18
N ARG A 52 -9.34 10.72 -11.96
CA ARG A 52 -8.46 11.63 -11.23
C ARG A 52 -8.10 11.00 -9.90
N TYR A 53 -6.81 11.04 -9.56
CA TYR A 53 -6.25 10.34 -8.41
C TYR A 53 -5.84 11.34 -7.34
N ASP A 54 -6.12 11.01 -6.07
CA ASP A 54 -5.66 11.84 -4.97
C ASP A 54 -4.16 11.63 -4.71
N VAL A 55 -3.42 12.74 -4.54
CA VAL A 55 -1.96 12.69 -4.32
C VAL A 55 -1.62 12.08 -2.97
N ASN A 56 -2.39 12.41 -1.92
CA ASN A 56 -2.08 11.94 -0.57
C ASN A 56 -2.24 10.42 -0.49
N SER A 57 -3.34 9.88 -1.04
CA SER A 57 -3.54 8.43 -1.11
C SER A 57 -2.44 7.69 -1.89
N ILE A 58 -1.94 8.27 -2.98
CA ILE A 58 -0.79 7.70 -3.71
C ILE A 58 0.46 7.71 -2.84
N MET A 59 0.73 8.83 -2.17
CA MET A 59 1.93 9.00 -1.35
C MET A 59 1.90 8.08 -0.12
N GLU A 60 0.77 7.96 0.56
CA GLU A 60 0.57 7.02 1.67
C GLU A 60 0.85 5.57 1.25
N MET A 61 0.33 5.16 0.09
CA MET A 61 0.59 3.83 -0.47
C MET A 61 2.08 3.60 -0.75
N CYS A 62 2.76 4.57 -1.35
CA CYS A 62 4.20 4.49 -1.59
C CYS A 62 5.00 4.44 -0.28
N THR A 63 4.63 5.25 0.71
CA THR A 63 5.31 5.26 2.01
C THR A 63 5.12 3.94 2.75
N ALA A 64 3.92 3.35 2.74
CA ALA A 64 3.65 2.06 3.35
C ALA A 64 4.49 0.92 2.72
N PHE A 65 4.91 1.08 1.46
CA PHE A 65 5.79 0.13 0.78
C PHE A 65 7.27 0.31 1.16
N LEU A 66 7.71 1.55 1.43
CA LEU A 66 9.11 1.87 1.72
C LEU A 66 9.50 1.63 3.19
N PHE A 67 8.54 1.60 4.12
CA PHE A 67 8.82 1.24 5.51
C PHE A 67 9.09 -0.27 5.63
N THR A 68 10.34 -0.62 5.36
CA THR A 68 10.98 -1.86 5.78
C THR A 68 11.61 -1.56 7.14
N GLU A 69 11.03 -2.11 8.22
CA GLU A 69 11.47 -2.31 9.63
C GLU A 69 12.46 -1.35 10.35
N SER A 70 13.32 -0.57 9.69
CA SER A 70 14.39 0.22 10.34
C SER A 70 13.98 1.63 10.79
N ASP A 71 12.91 2.22 10.26
CA ASP A 71 12.50 3.59 10.61
C ASP A 71 11.22 3.63 11.45
N VAL A 72 11.24 2.92 12.58
CA VAL A 72 10.17 2.94 13.59
C VAL A 72 10.32 4.18 14.47
N VAL A 73 10.03 5.36 13.93
CA VAL A 73 9.69 6.52 14.77
C VAL A 73 8.56 7.31 14.10
N ARG A 74 7.36 7.20 14.68
CA ARG A 74 6.16 8.03 14.46
C ARG A 74 5.26 7.63 13.28
N LYS A 75 4.27 6.77 13.56
CA LYS A 75 2.94 7.25 13.99
C LYS A 75 2.07 6.07 14.41
N SER A 76 1.80 6.02 15.71
CA SER A 76 0.71 5.30 16.34
C SER A 76 -0.63 5.62 15.64
N SER A 77 -1.32 4.61 15.12
CA SER A 77 -2.75 4.34 15.42
C SER A 77 -3.32 3.22 14.54
N LYS A 78 -3.78 2.14 15.17
CA LYS A 78 -4.83 1.20 14.72
C LYS A 78 -4.79 0.73 13.25
N ILE A 79 -3.69 0.15 12.80
CA ILE A 79 -3.74 -0.85 11.73
C ILE A 79 -3.48 -2.19 12.41
N SER A 80 -4.46 -3.09 12.38
CA SER A 80 -4.30 -4.47 12.86
C SER A 80 -3.02 -5.01 12.24
N ARG A 81 -2.00 -5.27 13.06
CA ARG A 81 -0.75 -5.89 12.63
C ARG A 81 -1.13 -7.15 11.90
N ILE A 82 -1.03 -7.15 10.57
CA ILE A 82 -1.04 -8.38 9.81
C ILE A 82 0.27 -9.05 10.19
N GLU A 83 0.20 -10.01 11.12
CA GLU A 83 1.36 -10.82 11.48
C GLU A 83 1.80 -11.55 10.22
N ARG A 84 2.88 -11.08 9.61
CA ARG A 84 3.46 -11.72 8.43
C ARG A 84 4.08 -13.04 8.89
N THR A 85 3.45 -14.15 8.54
CA THR A 85 4.00 -15.49 8.73
C THR A 85 4.95 -15.80 7.57
N ASN A 86 6.22 -16.05 7.89
CA ASN A 86 7.22 -16.49 6.92
C ASN A 86 7.20 -18.03 6.86
N PHE A 87 7.00 -18.58 5.66
CA PHE A 87 7.04 -20.02 5.43
C PHE A 87 8.37 -20.41 4.79
N ILE A 88 9.09 -21.36 5.40
CA ILE A 88 10.30 -21.95 4.83
C ILE A 88 9.96 -23.39 4.42
N TYR A 89 10.20 -23.72 3.15
CA TYR A 89 10.03 -25.07 2.63
C TYR A 89 11.40 -25.72 2.44
N THR A 90 11.61 -26.88 3.07
CA THR A 90 12.84 -27.68 2.92
C THR A 90 12.52 -29.05 2.36
N ARG A 91 13.26 -29.51 1.35
CA ARG A 91 13.13 -30.87 0.82
C ARG A 91 13.75 -31.87 1.79
N VAL A 92 12.94 -32.78 2.32
CA VAL A 92 13.39 -33.89 3.16
C VAL A 92 13.24 -35.19 2.38
N SER A 93 14.33 -35.66 1.78
CA SER A 93 14.35 -36.89 0.96
C SER A 93 14.79 -38.14 1.71
N SER A 94 15.27 -38.00 2.94
CA SER A 94 15.80 -39.10 3.75
C SER A 94 15.51 -38.91 5.23
N LYS A 95 15.53 -40.02 5.98
CA LYS A 95 15.29 -40.03 7.42
C LYS A 95 16.37 -39.26 8.20
N LYS A 96 17.61 -39.22 7.69
CA LYS A 96 18.72 -38.42 8.26
C LYS A 96 18.47 -36.92 8.16
N GLN A 97 17.90 -36.46 7.05
CA GLN A 97 17.55 -35.05 6.86
C GLN A 97 16.40 -34.60 7.77
N LEU A 98 15.43 -35.50 8.04
CA LEU A 98 14.36 -35.24 9.00
C LEU A 98 14.89 -35.10 10.42
N ASP A 99 15.79 -36.00 10.80
CA ASP A 99 16.44 -36.01 12.11
C ASP A 99 17.30 -34.75 12.31
N ASP A 100 18.04 -34.34 11.27
CA ASP A 100 18.82 -33.10 11.30
C ASP A 100 17.95 -31.85 11.42
N LEU A 101 16.85 -31.77 10.65
CA LEU A 101 15.87 -30.69 10.76
C LEU A 101 15.24 -30.63 12.15
N SER A 102 14.96 -31.80 12.75
CA SER A 102 14.39 -31.90 14.09
C SER A 102 15.36 -31.37 15.15
N ARG A 103 16.67 -31.68 15.02
CA ARG A 103 17.72 -31.09 15.87
C ARG A 103 17.83 -29.58 15.71
N GLN A 104 17.85 -29.08 14.48
CA GLN A 104 17.98 -27.64 14.20
C GLN A 104 16.82 -26.83 14.79
N ARG A 105 15.59 -27.37 14.73
CA ARG A 105 14.40 -26.76 15.34
C ARG A 105 14.52 -26.56 16.86
N THR A 106 15.28 -27.40 17.56
CA THR A 106 15.43 -27.31 19.03
C THR A 106 16.47 -26.28 19.45
N ILE A 107 17.40 -25.90 18.56
CA ILE A 107 18.54 -25.02 18.87
C ILE A 107 18.24 -23.54 18.54
N LEU A 108 17.28 -23.29 17.64
CA LEU A 108 16.76 -21.96 17.29
C LEU A 108 15.62 -21.52 18.22
#